data_AF-A0A1A8F987-F1
#
_entry.id   AF-A0A1A8F987-F1
#
_cell.length_a   1.000
_cell.length_b   1.000
_cell.length_c   1.000
_cell.angle_alpha   90.00
_cell.angle_beta   90.00
_cell.angle_gamma   90.00
#
_symmetry.space_group_name_H-M   'P 1'
#
loop_
_entity.id
_entity.type
_entity.pdbx_description
1 polymer ?
#
loop_
_entity_poly.entity_id
_entity_poly.type
_entity_poly.pdbx_seq_one_letter_code
_entity_poly.pdbx_strand_id
1 'polypeptide(L)'
;MDMGTWTLLVLLLGPVGALTPHSGYCIGKGCFAWFRVPSDFRTAQSHCQDLGGHLMTVRTSVSNDVLSVLVGNVTGSFWIGLHRPSGCPEPAAKLNGFQWVTRDSESDFSNWLQNFTSSCSSERCVSVNGQDGFRWRPTWCDRSTAGFLCEFGSTEQCQAQAVGPGESVSYMIPYGFRVDDIPMVPLGSTATRFPSGTRSICSSDGWLPAPWSCEISVGGCEYRCARGPDNDPVCFCPPGRTVNPDNKVSCESPGPGDPCATRRCQQICLMDGACGCEHGFRLAEDGTSCVDFNECADERPCPGENVMCVNTPLRFKCACQVGFTSRRGLCVDRDECASAPCEHECVNTPGSYRCGCYDGYVVDRAAPDRCKLFCGKDECPAVCDPNDGRQCYCPDGYVAEERPDGTFCLEIDECAFSYCDQGCTNTFGGYACSCEPGFRLVEEYRCVKTDEEDPEEGAPSPDPTRLNESPPLPDPDPTHRPSAVTPGGLVGIIVCVVVLVTLLVFAAHLGLRQRGRKSSSASGPLPAAGEESHSLQRVRSHVDSF
;
A
#
# COMPACT_ATOMS: atom_id res chain seq x y z
N MET A 1 -35.06 39.63 11.41
CA MET A 1 -35.84 38.86 12.40
C MET A 1 -36.53 37.78 11.59
N ASP A 2 -36.16 36.50 11.60
CA ASP A 2 -35.52 35.70 12.64
C ASP A 2 -34.57 34.63 12.09
N MET A 3 -33.73 34.16 13.02
CA MET A 3 -32.75 33.09 12.95
C MET A 3 -33.34 31.75 12.48
N GLY A 4 -32.72 31.15 11.44
CA GLY A 4 -32.88 29.75 11.09
C GLY A 4 -31.67 28.95 11.56
N THR A 5 -31.89 28.11 12.56
CA THR A 5 -30.94 27.17 13.18
C THR A 5 -30.28 26.23 12.18
N TRP A 6 -28.96 26.27 12.07
CA TRP A 6 -28.15 25.23 11.44
C TRP A 6 -27.78 24.19 12.51
N THR A 7 -28.46 23.04 12.50
CA THR A 7 -28.08 21.85 13.27
C THR A 7 -26.85 21.23 12.64
N LEU A 8 -25.73 21.30 13.36
CA LEU A 8 -24.47 20.63 13.03
C LEU A 8 -24.66 19.11 13.20
N LEU A 9 -24.65 18.36 12.09
CA LEU A 9 -24.63 16.91 12.13
C LEU A 9 -23.21 16.47 12.50
N VAL A 10 -22.95 16.23 13.78
CA VAL A 10 -21.72 15.59 14.25
C VAL A 10 -21.76 14.13 13.80
N LEU A 11 -21.08 13.84 12.70
CA LEU A 11 -20.76 12.48 12.29
C LEU A 11 -19.82 11.88 13.35
N LEU A 12 -20.39 11.02 14.21
CA LEU A 12 -19.65 10.10 15.07
C LEU A 12 -18.94 9.06 14.18
N LEU A 13 -17.80 9.44 13.63
CA LEU A 13 -16.76 8.48 13.27
C LEU A 13 -16.13 8.04 14.59
N GLY A 14 -16.43 6.81 15.01
CA GLY A 14 -15.67 6.15 16.08
C GLY A 14 -14.18 6.10 15.70
N PRO A 15 -13.27 6.19 16.68
CA PRO A 15 -11.84 6.28 16.38
C PRO A 15 -11.39 5.02 15.64
N VAL A 16 -11.05 5.21 14.36
CA VAL A 16 -10.14 4.34 13.62
C VAL A 16 -8.89 4.18 14.48
N GLY A 17 -8.47 2.93 14.75
CA GLY A 17 -7.49 2.55 15.76
C GLY A 17 -6.44 3.64 16.04
N ALA A 18 -6.59 4.32 17.19
CA ALA A 18 -5.73 5.44 17.54
C ALA A 18 -4.28 4.96 17.60
N LEU A 19 -3.46 5.44 16.66
CA LEU A 19 -2.03 5.18 16.66
C LEU A 19 -1.44 5.80 17.93
N THR A 20 -0.81 4.98 18.77
CA THR A 20 -0.17 5.48 20.00
C THR A 20 1.19 6.08 19.67
N PRO A 21 1.56 7.23 20.28
CA PRO A 21 2.91 7.78 20.10
C PRO A 21 3.95 6.82 20.66
N HIS A 22 5.15 6.85 20.09
CA HIS A 22 6.24 5.99 20.57
C HIS A 22 6.93 6.59 21.81
N SER A 23 7.06 7.92 21.82
CA SER A 23 7.50 8.70 22.97
C SER A 23 7.01 10.15 22.83
N GLY A 24 7.05 10.88 23.94
CA GLY A 24 6.74 12.30 23.98
C GLY A 24 7.51 13.02 25.07
N TYR A 25 7.52 14.35 24.95
CA TYR A 25 8.26 15.24 25.82
C TYR A 25 7.48 16.54 25.95
N CYS A 26 7.37 17.08 27.16
CA CYS A 26 6.70 18.36 27.40
C CYS A 26 7.69 19.36 27.99
N ILE A 27 7.68 20.58 27.48
CA ILE A 27 8.49 21.69 27.99
C ILE A 27 7.69 23.00 27.93
N GLY A 28 7.66 23.72 29.05
CA GLY A 28 6.84 24.92 29.19
C GLY A 28 5.35 24.62 28.98
N LYS A 29 4.75 25.24 27.96
CA LYS A 29 3.33 25.05 27.61
C LYS A 29 3.11 24.11 26.41
N GLY A 30 4.18 23.59 25.83
CA GLY A 30 4.14 22.73 24.65
C GLY A 30 4.45 21.28 25.01
N CYS A 31 3.68 20.37 24.44
CA CYS A 31 3.97 18.94 24.45
C CYS A 31 4.24 18.46 23.03
N PHE A 32 5.18 17.54 22.90
CA PHE A 32 5.67 17.05 21.63
C PHE A 32 5.64 15.53 21.66
N ALA A 33 5.22 14.90 20.57
CA ALA A 33 5.22 13.46 20.44
C ALA A 33 5.65 13.05 19.04
N TRP A 34 6.18 11.83 18.91
CA TRP A 34 6.55 11.30 17.61
C TRP A 34 5.94 9.91 17.36
N PHE A 35 5.66 9.66 16.08
CA PHE A 35 4.98 8.47 15.60
C PHE A 35 5.85 7.75 14.58
N ARG A 36 6.04 6.43 14.74
CA ARG A 36 6.78 5.59 13.78
C ARG A 36 5.84 4.95 12.77
N VAL A 37 5.13 5.79 12.02
CA VAL A 37 4.15 5.34 11.03
C VAL A 37 4.51 5.97 9.70
N PRO A 38 4.93 5.18 8.70
CA PRO A 38 5.23 5.71 7.39
C PRO A 38 4.00 6.37 6.77
N SER A 39 4.09 7.67 6.47
CA SER A 39 2.99 8.43 5.88
C SER A 39 3.50 9.61 5.04
N ASP A 40 2.66 10.05 4.12
CA ASP A 40 2.81 11.35 3.45
C ASP A 40 2.56 12.51 4.43
N PHE A 41 2.91 13.72 4.00
CA PHE A 41 2.80 14.91 4.85
C PHE A 41 1.35 15.27 5.23
N ARG A 42 0.40 15.10 4.30
CA ARG A 42 -1.00 15.48 4.54
C ARG A 42 -1.65 14.53 5.53
N THR A 43 -1.38 13.23 5.38
CA THR A 43 -1.82 12.20 6.33
C THR A 43 -1.21 12.44 7.72
N ALA A 44 0.08 12.76 7.79
CA ALA A 44 0.75 13.10 9.05
C ALA A 44 0.14 14.34 9.73
N GLN A 45 -0.13 15.39 8.95
CA GLN A 45 -0.76 16.62 9.45
C GLN A 45 -2.18 16.37 9.96
N SER A 46 -3.00 15.61 9.22
CA SER A 46 -4.36 15.26 9.65
C SER A 46 -4.33 14.50 10.98
N HIS A 47 -3.40 13.56 11.13
CA HIS A 47 -3.27 12.79 12.37
C HIS A 47 -2.95 13.67 13.59
N CYS A 48 -2.03 14.63 13.45
CA CYS A 48 -1.75 15.57 14.55
C CYS A 48 -2.98 16.44 14.87
N GLN A 49 -3.78 16.81 13.86
CA GLN A 49 -5.00 17.61 14.03
C GLN A 49 -6.12 16.84 14.74
N ASP A 50 -6.28 15.55 14.44
CA ASP A 50 -7.26 14.67 15.09
C ASP A 50 -6.96 14.53 16.60
N LEU A 51 -5.70 14.67 17.00
CA LEU A 51 -5.25 14.71 18.39
C LEU A 51 -5.29 16.12 19.01
N GLY A 52 -5.82 17.13 18.32
CA GLY A 52 -5.92 18.51 18.80
C GLY A 52 -4.62 19.32 18.69
N GLY A 53 -3.67 18.89 17.85
CA GLY A 53 -2.39 19.56 17.62
C GLY A 53 -2.12 19.82 16.14
N HIS A 54 -0.84 19.95 15.79
CA HIS A 54 -0.36 20.06 14.41
C HIS A 54 1.03 19.45 14.28
N LEU A 55 1.54 19.28 13.06
CA LEU A 55 2.95 18.89 12.90
C LEU A 55 3.87 19.89 13.57
N MET A 56 4.90 19.39 14.23
CA MET A 56 5.78 20.16 15.10
C MET A 56 6.43 21.33 14.39
N THR A 57 6.38 22.52 14.99
CA THR A 57 7.04 23.73 14.49
C THR A 57 8.37 23.95 15.20
N VAL A 58 9.46 24.05 14.42
CA VAL A 58 10.83 24.15 14.96
C VAL A 58 11.29 25.61 14.87
N ARG A 59 10.77 26.45 15.75
CA ARG A 59 10.88 27.92 15.69
C ARG A 59 12.08 28.50 16.45
N THR A 60 12.64 27.74 17.37
CA THR A 60 13.72 28.15 18.28
C THR A 60 14.78 27.05 18.43
N SER A 61 15.97 27.39 18.92
CA SER A 61 16.98 26.38 19.28
C SER A 61 16.45 25.36 20.29
N VAL A 62 15.61 25.80 21.24
CA VAL A 62 14.97 24.92 22.23
C VAL A 62 14.07 23.87 21.56
N SER A 63 13.24 24.27 20.59
CA SER A 63 12.42 23.32 19.84
C SER A 63 13.26 22.35 18.98
N ASN A 64 14.46 22.77 18.55
CA ASN A 64 15.39 21.89 17.85
C ASN A 64 16.05 20.89 18.81
N ASP A 65 16.36 21.28 20.04
CA ASP A 65 16.89 20.38 21.07
C ASP A 65 15.85 19.30 21.44
N VAL A 66 14.55 19.63 21.43
CA VAL A 66 13.46 18.65 21.60
C VAL A 66 13.51 17.55 20.53
N LEU A 67 13.90 17.85 19.28
CA LEU A 67 14.09 16.82 18.25
C LEU A 67 15.16 15.81 18.67
N SER A 68 16.26 16.29 19.25
CA SER A 68 17.35 15.42 19.74
C SER A 68 16.89 14.51 20.88
N VAL A 69 16.03 15.01 21.76
CA VAL A 69 15.44 14.21 22.86
C VAL A 69 14.49 13.13 22.31
N LEU A 70 13.64 13.49 21.35
CA LEU A 70 12.60 12.58 20.84
C LEU A 70 13.13 11.53 19.86
N VAL A 71 13.95 11.96 18.90
CA VAL A 71 14.37 11.16 17.73
C VAL A 71 15.89 11.18 17.49
N GLY A 72 16.70 11.62 18.47
CA GLY A 72 18.17 11.63 18.39
C GLY A 72 18.81 10.27 18.09
N ASN A 73 18.29 9.23 18.74
CA ASN A 73 18.79 7.86 18.59
C ASN A 73 17.93 7.02 17.63
N VAL A 74 17.09 7.67 16.83
CA VAL A 74 16.14 7.02 15.92
C VAL A 74 16.60 7.20 14.48
N THR A 75 16.60 6.12 13.71
CA THR A 75 16.92 6.15 12.28
C THR A 75 15.68 6.48 11.46
N GLY A 76 15.87 7.27 10.40
CA GLY A 76 14.80 7.65 9.47
C GLY A 76 14.58 9.15 9.40
N SER A 77 13.77 9.56 8.43
CA SER A 77 13.34 10.95 8.27
C SER A 77 11.95 11.13 8.88
N PHE A 78 11.73 12.26 9.55
CA PHE A 78 10.49 12.57 10.22
C PHE A 78 9.92 13.90 9.73
N TRP A 79 8.62 13.94 9.45
CA TRP A 79 7.95 15.19 9.06
C TRP A 79 7.89 16.19 10.22
N ILE A 80 8.18 17.46 9.90
CA ILE A 80 7.90 18.64 10.75
C ILE A 80 6.91 19.55 10.01
N GLY A 81 6.24 20.44 10.73
CA GLY A 81 5.14 21.26 10.21
C GLY A 81 5.55 22.44 9.32
N LEU A 82 6.49 22.24 8.41
CA LEU A 82 7.01 23.27 7.50
C LEU A 82 6.81 22.84 6.05
N HIS A 83 6.13 23.66 5.26
CA HIS A 83 5.82 23.33 3.87
C HIS A 83 5.76 24.58 2.98
N ARG A 84 5.82 24.36 1.67
CA ARG A 84 5.62 25.35 0.62
C ARG A 84 4.57 24.81 -0.36
N PRO A 85 3.33 25.32 -0.29
CA PRO A 85 2.24 24.89 -1.17
C PRO A 85 2.57 25.04 -2.67
N SER A 86 3.20 26.15 -3.04
CA SER A 86 3.54 26.50 -4.42
C SER A 86 4.67 27.52 -4.47
N GLY A 87 5.33 27.67 -5.62
CA GLY A 87 6.37 28.69 -5.84
C GLY A 87 7.81 28.18 -5.71
N CYS A 88 8.76 29.10 -5.89
CA CYS A 88 10.20 28.86 -5.78
C CYS A 88 10.69 29.10 -4.35
N PRO A 89 11.85 28.53 -3.95
CA PRO A 89 12.54 29.01 -2.77
C PRO A 89 12.93 30.48 -2.96
N GLU A 90 12.63 31.32 -1.98
CA GLU A 90 12.96 32.75 -2.00
C GLU A 90 14.02 33.05 -0.93
N PRO A 91 15.33 33.05 -1.28
CA PRO A 91 16.40 33.23 -0.29
C PRO A 91 16.33 34.52 0.53
N ALA A 92 15.64 35.54 -0.01
CA ALA A 92 15.41 36.81 0.66
C ALA A 92 14.26 36.76 1.71
N ALA A 93 13.42 35.73 1.70
CA ALA A 93 12.31 35.56 2.64
C ALA A 93 12.74 34.83 3.93
N LYS A 94 12.09 35.16 5.06
CA LYS A 94 12.41 34.72 6.44
C LYS A 94 12.55 33.19 6.62
N LEU A 95 12.02 32.38 5.69
CA LEU A 95 12.11 30.91 5.65
C LEU A 95 12.29 30.34 4.23
N ASN A 96 13.00 31.02 3.34
CA ASN A 96 13.17 30.57 1.94
C ASN A 96 11.84 30.37 1.19
N GLY A 97 10.78 31.12 1.53
CA GLY A 97 9.44 30.97 0.94
C GLY A 97 8.61 29.81 1.49
N PHE A 98 9.05 29.14 2.56
CA PHE A 98 8.25 28.17 3.30
C PHE A 98 7.41 28.85 4.40
N GLN A 99 6.32 28.20 4.79
CA GLN A 99 5.44 28.62 5.87
C GLN A 99 5.19 27.44 6.83
N TRP A 100 4.92 27.75 8.10
CA TRP A 100 4.50 26.75 9.07
C TRP A 100 3.06 26.29 8.76
N VAL A 101 2.69 25.08 9.19
CA VAL A 101 1.32 24.55 9.07
C VAL A 101 0.28 25.40 9.83
N THR A 102 0.74 26.24 10.77
CA THR A 102 -0.03 27.28 11.46
C THR A 102 -0.26 28.54 10.61
N ARG A 103 0.21 28.56 9.36
CA ARG A 103 0.04 29.59 8.33
C ARG A 103 0.76 30.91 8.58
N ASP A 104 1.67 30.94 9.54
CA ASP A 104 2.57 32.06 9.77
C ASP A 104 4.01 31.71 9.34
N SER A 105 4.86 32.73 9.24
CA SER A 105 6.28 32.60 8.89
C SER A 105 7.21 33.03 10.03
N GLU A 106 6.71 33.10 11.26
CA GLU A 106 7.50 33.57 12.40
C GLU A 106 8.48 32.48 12.85
N SER A 107 9.77 32.77 12.79
CA SER A 107 10.81 31.86 13.25
C SER A 107 12.08 32.65 13.54
N ASP A 108 12.68 32.41 14.70
CA ASP A 108 13.99 32.96 15.08
C ASP A 108 15.11 31.94 14.84
N PHE A 109 14.76 30.75 14.36
CA PHE A 109 15.66 29.64 14.09
C PHE A 109 15.43 29.09 12.68
N SER A 110 16.52 28.64 12.05
CA SER A 110 16.46 27.79 10.85
C SER A 110 17.68 26.89 10.77
N ASN A 111 17.50 25.67 10.25
CA ASN A 111 18.56 24.67 10.17
C ASN A 111 18.62 24.01 8.78
N TRP A 112 18.62 24.81 7.72
CA TRP A 112 18.57 24.31 6.34
C TRP A 112 19.77 23.42 5.96
N LEU A 113 19.50 22.31 5.25
CA LEU A 113 20.54 21.54 4.58
C LEU A 113 21.13 22.39 3.43
N GLN A 114 22.46 22.47 3.32
CA GLN A 114 23.11 23.26 2.25
C GLN A 114 22.84 22.66 0.86
N ASN A 115 22.69 23.52 -0.15
CA ASN A 115 22.56 23.16 -1.58
C ASN A 115 21.40 22.21 -1.94
N PHE A 116 20.19 22.46 -1.43
CA PHE A 116 19.02 21.75 -1.93
C PHE A 116 18.58 22.29 -3.31
N THR A 117 18.25 21.39 -4.23
CA THR A 117 17.89 21.76 -5.61
C THR A 117 16.51 22.44 -5.65
N SER A 118 16.49 23.64 -6.21
CA SER A 118 15.32 24.51 -6.33
C SER A 118 14.43 24.09 -7.51
N SER A 119 13.72 22.97 -7.39
CA SER A 119 12.63 22.69 -8.33
C SER A 119 11.44 23.57 -7.95
N CYS A 120 11.15 24.54 -8.81
CA CYS A 120 9.96 25.37 -8.76
C CYS A 120 8.78 24.63 -9.40
N SER A 121 7.55 24.91 -8.95
CA SER A 121 6.25 24.43 -9.48
C SER A 121 5.55 23.30 -8.74
N SER A 122 6.11 22.77 -7.65
CA SER A 122 5.49 21.65 -6.93
C SER A 122 5.59 21.78 -5.42
N GLU A 123 4.60 21.22 -4.73
CA GLU A 123 4.51 21.23 -3.27
C GLU A 123 5.78 20.64 -2.63
N ARG A 124 6.33 21.33 -1.63
CA ARG A 124 7.50 20.86 -0.89
C ARG A 124 7.21 20.86 0.59
N CYS A 125 7.59 19.77 1.24
CA CYS A 125 7.44 19.57 2.67
C CYS A 125 8.80 19.28 3.27
N VAL A 126 8.97 19.56 4.56
CA VAL A 126 10.28 19.47 5.21
C VAL A 126 10.31 18.32 6.20
N SER A 127 11.34 17.49 6.05
CA SER A 127 11.66 16.42 6.98
C SER A 127 13.01 16.66 7.68
N VAL A 128 13.19 16.04 8.83
CA VAL A 128 14.43 16.06 9.63
C VAL A 128 14.94 14.65 9.90
N ASN A 129 16.24 14.49 10.06
CA ASN A 129 16.89 13.21 10.39
C ASN A 129 18.00 13.46 11.42
N GLY A 130 18.10 12.61 12.45
CA GLY A 130 19.14 12.67 13.47
C GLY A 130 20.57 12.52 12.90
N GLN A 131 20.76 11.70 11.87
CA GLN A 131 22.06 11.49 11.22
C GLN A 131 22.64 12.74 10.57
N ASP A 132 21.77 13.67 10.16
CA ASP A 132 22.15 14.91 9.49
C ASP A 132 22.23 16.10 10.46
N GLY A 133 22.16 15.85 11.77
CA GLY A 133 22.09 16.89 12.81
C GLY A 133 20.77 17.68 12.75
N PHE A 134 19.67 16.99 12.41
CA PHE A 134 18.33 17.56 12.26
C PHE A 134 18.22 18.70 11.24
N ARG A 135 19.09 18.71 10.23
CA ARG A 135 19.02 19.67 9.13
C ARG A 135 17.73 19.49 8.33
N TRP A 136 17.08 20.61 8.04
CA TRP A 136 15.81 20.70 7.34
C TRP A 136 16.01 20.34 5.87
N ARG A 137 15.38 19.23 5.45
CA ARG A 137 15.46 18.70 4.09
C ARG A 137 14.11 18.85 3.38
N PRO A 138 14.00 19.75 2.39
CA PRO A 138 12.86 19.81 1.50
C PRO A 138 12.75 18.54 0.65
N THR A 139 11.55 17.98 0.56
CA THR A 139 11.22 16.87 -0.33
C THR A 139 9.76 17.01 -0.79
N TRP A 140 9.30 16.10 -1.63
CA TRP A 140 7.93 16.07 -2.13
C TRP A 140 6.97 15.64 -1.02
N CYS A 141 5.82 16.32 -0.90
CA CYS A 141 4.87 16.12 0.20
C CYS A 141 4.13 14.77 0.13
N ASP A 142 4.04 14.18 -1.06
CA ASP A 142 3.42 12.88 -1.35
C ASP A 142 4.34 11.68 -1.02
N ARG A 143 5.63 11.93 -0.75
CA ARG A 143 6.55 10.86 -0.34
C ARG A 143 6.25 10.42 1.09
N SER A 144 6.31 9.11 1.31
CA SER A 144 6.30 8.58 2.67
C SER A 144 7.65 8.79 3.35
N THR A 145 7.63 9.24 4.61
CA THR A 145 8.81 9.24 5.48
C THR A 145 8.72 8.11 6.51
N ALA A 146 9.66 8.01 7.46
CA ALA A 146 9.64 6.96 8.48
C ALA A 146 8.63 7.25 9.62
N GLY A 147 8.16 8.50 9.71
CA GLY A 147 7.29 8.96 10.77
C GLY A 147 7.12 10.47 10.76
N PHE A 148 6.52 11.00 11.83
CA PHE A 148 6.25 12.42 11.96
C PHE A 148 6.22 12.86 13.41
N LEU A 149 6.42 14.16 13.65
CA LEU A 149 6.37 14.77 14.98
C LEU A 149 5.16 15.69 15.08
N CYS A 150 4.41 15.56 16.16
CA CYS A 150 3.32 16.46 16.50
C CYS A 150 3.70 17.39 17.65
N GLU A 151 3.18 18.60 17.61
CA GLU A 151 3.21 19.59 18.68
C GLU A 151 1.78 19.89 19.13
N PHE A 152 1.63 19.98 20.45
CA PHE A 152 0.36 20.23 21.14
C PHE A 152 0.54 21.39 22.10
N GLY A 153 -0.26 22.44 21.93
CA GLY A 153 -0.33 23.56 22.86
C GLY A 153 -1.58 23.47 23.72
N SER A 154 -1.47 23.79 25.02
CA SER A 154 -2.64 24.00 25.88
C SER A 154 -2.62 25.38 26.50
N THR A 155 -3.73 26.10 26.39
CA THR A 155 -3.94 27.41 27.05
C THR A 155 -4.20 27.27 28.55
N GLU A 156 -4.78 26.13 28.97
CA GLU A 156 -5.15 25.83 30.35
C GLU A 156 -4.45 24.54 30.82
N GLN A 157 -3.92 24.55 32.04
CA GLN A 157 -3.01 23.52 32.56
C GLN A 157 -3.15 23.41 34.08
N CYS A 158 -2.99 22.21 34.64
CA CYS A 158 -2.85 22.00 36.08
C CYS A 158 -1.39 22.17 36.51
N GLN A 159 -1.18 22.63 37.74
CA GLN A 159 0.13 22.53 38.37
C GLN A 159 0.46 21.06 38.69
N ALA A 160 1.74 20.68 38.55
CA ALA A 160 2.22 19.38 38.98
C ALA A 160 1.86 19.11 40.45
N GLN A 161 1.46 17.88 40.75
CA GLN A 161 1.13 17.50 42.12
C GLN A 161 2.37 17.52 43.01
N ALA A 162 2.23 18.05 44.22
CA ALA A 162 3.30 18.02 45.21
C ALA A 162 3.64 16.58 45.61
N VAL A 163 4.93 16.25 45.60
CA VAL A 163 5.47 14.92 45.89
C VAL A 163 6.18 14.93 47.24
N GLY A 164 5.80 14.04 48.14
CA GLY A 164 6.46 13.86 49.44
C GLY A 164 7.80 13.10 49.35
N PRO A 165 8.59 13.03 50.43
CA PRO A 165 9.83 12.25 50.45
C PRO A 165 9.54 10.76 50.20
N GLY A 166 10.10 10.19 49.13
CA GLY A 166 9.91 8.78 48.77
C GLY A 166 8.63 8.48 47.97
N GLU A 167 7.86 9.50 47.62
CA GLU A 167 6.73 9.37 46.68
C GLU A 167 7.18 9.70 45.26
N SER A 168 6.40 9.26 44.27
CA SER A 168 6.54 9.73 42.88
C SER A 168 5.17 9.85 42.23
N VAL A 169 5.07 10.67 41.18
CA VAL A 169 3.84 10.83 40.40
C VAL A 169 4.16 10.63 38.93
N SER A 170 3.41 9.75 38.28
CA SER A 170 3.49 9.54 36.84
C SER A 170 2.24 10.10 36.17
N TYR A 171 2.42 10.89 35.12
CA TYR A 171 1.35 11.53 34.37
C TYR A 171 1.19 10.85 33.03
N MET A 172 -0.01 10.36 32.73
CA MET A 172 -0.42 10.00 31.37
C MET A 172 -1.02 11.25 30.71
N ILE A 173 -0.39 11.70 29.64
CA ILE A 173 -0.83 12.86 28.86
C ILE A 173 -1.95 12.40 27.91
N PRO A 174 -2.99 13.21 27.64
CA PRO A 174 -4.10 12.86 26.73
C PRO A 174 -3.64 12.48 25.31
N TYR A 175 -2.43 12.89 24.92
CA TYR A 175 -1.82 12.58 23.62
C TYR A 175 -1.21 11.17 23.56
N GLY A 176 -1.31 10.36 24.63
CA GLY A 176 -1.00 8.92 24.59
C GLY A 176 0.39 8.51 25.07
N PHE A 177 1.11 9.36 25.82
CA PHE A 177 2.43 9.03 26.38
C PHE A 177 2.52 9.43 27.86
N ARG A 178 3.49 8.82 28.58
CA ARG A 178 3.74 9.06 30.00
C ARG A 178 4.91 10.02 30.23
N VAL A 179 4.81 10.83 31.27
CA VAL A 179 5.87 11.73 31.76
C VAL A 179 5.83 11.77 33.28
N ASP A 180 7.00 11.83 33.93
CA ASP A 180 7.07 11.78 35.39
C ASP A 180 7.45 13.15 36.00
N ASP A 181 8.28 13.93 35.31
CA ASP A 181 8.80 15.22 35.80
C ASP A 181 8.43 16.38 34.88
N ILE A 182 7.21 16.92 35.05
CA ILE A 182 6.76 18.13 34.32
C ILE A 182 6.17 19.16 35.28
N PRO A 183 6.44 20.47 35.11
CA PRO A 183 5.97 21.50 36.04
C PRO A 183 4.48 21.85 35.84
N MET A 184 4.00 21.74 34.60
CA MET A 184 2.65 22.07 34.20
C MET A 184 2.09 20.95 33.35
N VAL A 185 0.87 20.52 33.67
CA VAL A 185 0.23 19.33 33.12
C VAL A 185 -0.97 19.74 32.27
N PRO A 186 -1.08 19.30 31.00
CA PRO A 186 -2.24 19.57 30.15
C PRO A 186 -3.56 19.05 30.76
N LEU A 187 -4.67 19.74 30.46
CA LEU A 187 -6.01 19.26 30.80
C LEU A 187 -6.28 17.86 30.24
N GLY A 188 -7.05 17.06 30.97
CA GLY A 188 -7.35 15.67 30.63
C GLY A 188 -6.25 14.66 30.99
N SER A 189 -5.07 15.11 31.42
CA SER A 189 -4.01 14.20 31.86
C SER A 189 -4.40 13.50 33.15
N THR A 190 -4.02 12.22 33.29
CA THR A 190 -4.25 11.46 34.52
C THR A 190 -2.95 11.28 35.28
N ALA A 191 -2.93 11.62 36.56
CA ALA A 191 -1.82 11.37 37.48
C ALA A 191 -2.02 10.04 38.22
N THR A 192 -0.94 9.29 38.43
CA THR A 192 -0.88 8.12 39.32
C THR A 192 0.21 8.36 40.35
N ARG A 193 -0.13 8.31 41.65
CA ARG A 193 0.82 8.54 42.74
C ARG A 193 1.29 7.22 43.35
N PHE A 194 2.60 7.02 43.41
CA PHE A 194 3.23 5.85 43.98
C PHE A 194 3.82 6.14 45.38
N PRO A 195 3.77 5.18 46.32
CA PRO A 195 3.22 3.82 46.19
C PRO A 195 1.69 3.74 46.40
N SER A 196 1.04 4.85 46.74
CA SER A 196 -0.38 4.88 47.15
C SER A 196 -1.37 4.29 46.14
N GLY A 197 -1.02 4.24 44.84
CA GLY A 197 -1.89 3.80 43.76
C GLY A 197 -3.04 4.76 43.45
N THR A 198 -3.15 5.89 44.17
CA THR A 198 -4.20 6.89 43.94
C THR A 198 -4.07 7.51 42.56
N ARG A 199 -5.22 7.77 41.93
CA ARG A 199 -5.31 8.35 40.60
C ARG A 199 -6.12 9.62 40.61
N SER A 200 -5.79 10.55 39.73
CA SER A 200 -6.52 11.81 39.59
C SER A 200 -6.49 12.28 38.13
N ILE A 201 -7.49 13.06 37.71
CA ILE A 201 -7.54 13.66 36.38
C ILE A 201 -7.47 15.19 36.48
N CYS A 202 -6.71 15.81 35.59
CA CYS A 202 -6.57 17.26 35.50
C CYS A 202 -7.78 17.86 34.76
N SER A 203 -8.55 18.71 35.43
CA SER A 203 -9.72 19.43 34.91
C SER A 203 -9.50 20.95 35.01
N SER A 204 -10.41 21.75 34.45
CA SER A 204 -10.40 23.22 34.56
C SER A 204 -10.41 23.70 36.01
N ASP A 205 -11.06 22.95 36.89
CA ASP A 205 -11.15 23.25 38.33
C ASP A 205 -10.01 22.63 39.17
N GLY A 206 -9.01 22.04 38.51
CA GLY A 206 -7.87 21.37 39.14
C GLY A 206 -7.94 19.84 39.13
N TRP A 207 -7.25 19.21 40.07
CA TRP A 207 -7.13 17.76 40.14
C TRP A 207 -8.35 17.11 40.80
N LEU A 208 -9.05 16.26 40.05
CA LEU A 208 -10.18 15.47 40.53
C LEU A 208 -9.73 14.04 40.86
N PRO A 209 -9.93 13.55 42.09
CA PRO A 209 -9.54 12.18 42.46
C PRO A 209 -10.46 11.13 41.83
N ALA A 210 -9.90 9.97 41.51
CA ALA A 210 -10.65 8.78 41.13
C ALA A 210 -11.36 8.16 42.35
N PRO A 211 -12.44 7.37 42.17
CA PRO A 211 -13.05 7.01 40.89
C PRO A 211 -13.94 8.13 40.31
N TRP A 212 -13.76 8.41 39.02
CA TRP A 212 -14.60 9.35 38.27
C TRP A 212 -15.52 8.58 37.30
N SER A 213 -16.32 9.27 36.47
CA SER A 213 -17.24 8.63 35.53
C SER A 213 -16.56 7.53 34.69
N CYS A 214 -17.16 6.34 34.63
CA CYS A 214 -16.59 5.20 33.89
C CYS A 214 -16.39 5.45 32.39
N GLU A 215 -17.06 6.46 31.83
CA GLU A 215 -16.92 6.88 30.41
C GLU A 215 -15.57 7.55 30.13
N ILE A 216 -14.92 8.08 31.16
CA ILE A 216 -13.64 8.76 31.05
C ILE A 216 -12.58 7.81 31.59
N SER A 217 -11.60 7.40 30.78
CA SER A 217 -10.42 6.65 31.23
C SER A 217 -10.71 5.50 32.23
N VAL A 218 -11.77 4.72 31.97
CA VAL A 218 -12.22 3.59 32.81
C VAL A 218 -12.45 4.01 34.27
N GLY A 219 -12.98 5.21 34.50
CA GLY A 219 -13.24 5.77 35.83
C GLY A 219 -12.00 5.94 36.71
N GLY A 220 -10.80 5.83 36.14
CA GLY A 220 -9.54 5.81 36.88
C GLY A 220 -9.19 4.44 37.47
N CYS A 221 -10.00 3.41 37.27
CA CYS A 221 -9.75 2.07 37.78
C CYS A 221 -8.53 1.41 37.12
N GLU A 222 -7.80 0.57 37.85
CA GLU A 222 -6.67 -0.18 37.30
C GLU A 222 -7.08 -1.16 36.19
N TYR A 223 -8.28 -1.75 36.31
CA TYR A 223 -8.77 -2.76 35.37
C TYR A 223 -10.11 -2.40 34.72
N ARG A 224 -11.21 -2.33 35.49
CA ARG A 224 -12.54 -2.02 34.96
C ARG A 224 -13.36 -1.15 35.89
N CYS A 225 -14.28 -0.37 35.33
CA CYS A 225 -15.24 0.48 36.04
C CYS A 225 -16.66 0.11 35.62
N ALA A 226 -17.60 0.11 36.56
CA ALA A 226 -19.03 0.06 36.26
C ALA A 226 -19.82 1.01 37.16
N ARG A 227 -21.04 1.36 36.73
CA ARG A 227 -21.97 2.15 37.53
C ARG A 227 -22.57 1.27 38.63
N GLY A 228 -22.42 1.72 39.87
CA GLY A 228 -23.04 1.12 41.04
C GLY A 228 -24.55 1.42 41.13
N PRO A 229 -25.20 0.94 42.21
CA PRO A 229 -26.65 1.09 42.41
C PRO A 229 -27.11 2.54 42.46
N ASP A 230 -26.30 3.43 43.05
CA ASP A 230 -26.56 4.86 43.19
C ASP A 230 -25.99 5.69 42.02
N ASN A 231 -25.65 5.03 40.91
CA ASN A 231 -24.98 5.62 39.74
C ASN A 231 -23.52 6.08 39.97
N ASP A 232 -22.95 5.75 41.12
CA ASP A 232 -21.54 6.03 41.44
C ASP A 232 -20.58 5.11 40.69
N PRO A 233 -19.39 5.58 40.29
CA PRO A 233 -18.38 4.75 39.63
C PRO A 233 -17.70 3.79 40.62
N VAL A 234 -17.73 2.50 40.31
CA VAL A 234 -17.13 1.43 41.11
C VAL A 234 -16.09 0.69 40.31
N CYS A 235 -14.89 0.53 40.89
CA CYS A 235 -13.81 -0.24 40.28
C CYS A 235 -13.94 -1.73 40.58
N PHE A 236 -13.49 -2.55 39.63
CA PHE A 236 -13.34 -3.99 39.83
C PHE A 236 -11.96 -4.43 39.35
N CYS A 237 -11.49 -5.52 39.95
CA CYS A 237 -10.19 -6.09 39.69
C CYS A 237 -10.29 -7.39 38.88
N PRO A 238 -9.20 -7.79 38.21
CA PRO A 238 -9.16 -9.06 37.53
C PRO A 238 -9.31 -10.22 38.54
N PRO A 239 -9.63 -11.44 38.06
CA PRO A 239 -9.86 -12.59 38.94
C PRO A 239 -8.66 -12.88 39.85
N GLY A 240 -8.92 -13.17 41.12
CA GLY A 240 -7.87 -13.40 42.12
C GLY A 240 -7.12 -12.13 42.54
N ARG A 241 -7.74 -10.95 42.38
CA ARG A 241 -7.32 -9.65 42.92
C ARG A 241 -8.53 -8.95 43.55
N THR A 242 -8.30 -8.21 44.64
CA THR A 242 -9.32 -7.37 45.27
C THR A 242 -8.99 -5.89 45.04
N VAL A 243 -10.03 -5.06 45.00
CA VAL A 243 -9.84 -3.60 44.94
C VAL A 243 -9.23 -3.16 46.28
N ASN A 244 -8.15 -2.38 46.21
CA ASN A 244 -7.51 -1.84 47.38
C ASN A 244 -8.51 -0.95 48.16
N PRO A 245 -8.73 -1.22 49.46
CA PRO A 245 -9.77 -0.54 50.23
C PRO A 245 -9.46 0.93 50.50
N ASP A 246 -8.18 1.33 50.48
CA ASP A 246 -7.73 2.68 50.80
C ASP A 246 -7.91 3.64 49.62
N ASN A 247 -7.48 3.24 48.42
CA ASN A 247 -7.54 4.10 47.24
C ASN A 247 -8.75 3.80 46.31
N LYS A 248 -9.43 2.65 46.50
CA LYS A 248 -10.59 2.19 45.73
C LYS A 248 -10.39 2.03 44.23
N VAL A 249 -9.16 2.09 43.72
CA VAL A 249 -8.86 2.11 42.28
C VAL A 249 -7.80 1.11 41.84
N SER A 250 -6.86 0.73 42.73
CA SER A 250 -5.83 -0.26 42.42
C SER A 250 -6.24 -1.67 42.83
N CYS A 251 -5.54 -2.66 42.28
CA CYS A 251 -5.79 -4.07 42.51
C CYS A 251 -4.67 -4.71 43.32
N GLU A 252 -5.02 -5.28 44.47
CA GLU A 252 -4.10 -6.00 45.35
C GLU A 252 -4.39 -7.51 45.35
N SER A 253 -3.36 -8.30 45.66
CA SER A 253 -3.54 -9.74 45.82
C SER A 253 -4.39 -10.01 47.07
N PRO A 254 -5.41 -10.89 47.00
CA PRO A 254 -6.17 -11.29 48.16
C PRO A 254 -5.20 -11.97 49.14
N GLY A 255 -5.34 -11.65 50.43
CA GLY A 255 -4.60 -12.34 51.49
C GLY A 255 -4.86 -13.86 51.48
N PRO A 256 -4.04 -14.64 52.19
CA PRO A 256 -4.10 -16.10 52.16
C PRO A 256 -5.42 -16.62 52.75
N GLY A 257 -6.28 -17.23 51.90
CA GLY A 257 -7.53 -17.85 52.34
C GLY A 257 -8.64 -17.96 51.28
N ASP A 258 -8.46 -17.40 50.09
CA ASP A 258 -9.48 -17.42 49.04
C ASP A 258 -9.57 -18.80 48.32
N PRO A 259 -10.72 -19.51 48.36
CA PRO A 259 -10.92 -20.76 47.60
C PRO A 259 -10.72 -20.61 46.09
N CYS A 260 -10.83 -19.39 45.54
CA CYS A 260 -10.52 -19.09 44.15
C CYS A 260 -9.02 -19.12 43.82
N ALA A 261 -8.14 -18.89 44.80
CA ALA A 261 -6.69 -18.93 44.61
C ALA A 261 -6.19 -20.35 44.25
N THR A 262 -6.90 -21.39 44.69
CA THR A 262 -6.56 -22.80 44.38
C THR A 262 -7.10 -23.24 43.02
N ARG A 263 -8.25 -22.71 42.59
CA ARG A 263 -8.97 -23.18 41.40
C ARG A 263 -8.53 -22.52 40.09
N ARG A 264 -7.82 -21.39 40.13
CA ARG A 264 -7.28 -20.70 38.94
C ARG A 264 -8.31 -20.50 37.81
N CYS A 265 -9.54 -20.11 38.16
CA CYS A 265 -10.59 -19.83 37.18
C CYS A 265 -10.14 -18.75 36.18
N GLN A 266 -10.38 -18.97 34.88
CA GLN A 266 -9.94 -18.04 33.84
C GLN A 266 -10.71 -16.71 33.85
N GLN A 267 -12.02 -16.72 34.15
CA GLN A 267 -12.87 -15.52 34.11
C GLN A 267 -13.60 -15.27 35.44
N ILE A 268 -14.61 -16.06 35.80
CA ILE A 268 -15.40 -15.82 37.02
C ILE A 268 -15.11 -16.91 38.03
N CYS A 269 -14.95 -16.55 39.30
CA CYS A 269 -14.97 -17.50 40.41
C CYS A 269 -16.16 -17.15 41.31
N LEU A 270 -17.05 -18.12 41.50
CA LEU A 270 -18.22 -18.03 42.36
C LEU A 270 -17.83 -18.27 43.82
N MET A 271 -18.65 -17.80 44.76
CA MET A 271 -18.35 -17.83 46.21
C MET A 271 -18.15 -19.25 46.78
N ASP A 272 -18.57 -20.29 46.07
CA ASP A 272 -18.38 -21.71 46.39
C ASP A 272 -17.10 -22.32 45.76
N GLY A 273 -16.31 -21.52 45.05
CA GLY A 273 -15.11 -21.95 44.32
C GLY A 273 -15.40 -22.56 42.95
N ALA A 274 -16.64 -22.52 42.46
CA ALA A 274 -16.97 -22.93 41.10
C ALA A 274 -16.54 -21.86 40.09
N CYS A 275 -15.98 -22.27 38.96
CA CYS A 275 -15.62 -21.36 37.89
C CYS A 275 -16.83 -21.09 36.98
N GLY A 276 -17.01 -19.84 36.59
CA GLY A 276 -18.00 -19.39 35.62
C GLY A 276 -17.33 -18.61 34.49
N CYS A 277 -18.09 -18.39 33.42
CA CYS A 277 -17.65 -17.62 32.27
C CYS A 277 -18.53 -16.40 32.06
N GLU A 278 -17.94 -15.32 31.55
CA GLU A 278 -18.66 -14.12 31.12
C GLU A 278 -19.55 -14.43 29.90
N HIS A 279 -20.52 -13.57 29.62
CA HIS A 279 -21.44 -13.74 28.49
C HIS A 279 -20.67 -13.83 27.16
N GLY A 280 -21.02 -14.80 26.30
CA GLY A 280 -20.29 -15.10 25.06
C GLY A 280 -19.18 -16.14 25.22
N PHE A 281 -18.99 -16.70 26.43
CA PHE A 281 -18.06 -17.80 26.68
C PHE A 281 -18.78 -18.96 27.35
N ARG A 282 -18.30 -20.17 27.09
CA ARG A 282 -18.73 -21.38 27.80
C ARG A 282 -17.55 -21.98 28.56
N LEU A 283 -17.86 -22.63 29.68
CA LEU A 283 -16.86 -23.35 30.46
C LEU A 283 -16.33 -24.52 29.63
N ALA A 284 -15.01 -24.63 29.54
CA ALA A 284 -14.32 -25.74 28.92
C ALA A 284 -14.46 -27.01 29.77
N GLU A 285 -14.12 -28.16 29.20
CA GLU A 285 -14.23 -29.46 29.89
C GLU A 285 -13.32 -29.58 31.12
N ASP A 286 -12.28 -28.75 31.22
CA ASP A 286 -11.40 -28.69 32.40
C ASP A 286 -12.08 -28.05 33.62
N GLY A 287 -13.27 -27.46 33.45
CA GLY A 287 -14.03 -26.82 34.52
C GLY A 287 -13.41 -25.52 35.06
N THR A 288 -12.36 -24.99 34.40
CA THR A 288 -11.63 -23.81 34.85
C THR A 288 -11.41 -22.78 33.75
N SER A 289 -11.29 -23.23 32.51
CA SER A 289 -11.05 -22.38 31.34
C SER A 289 -12.36 -21.98 30.67
N CYS A 290 -12.38 -20.81 30.05
CA CYS A 290 -13.51 -20.29 29.30
C CYS A 290 -13.13 -20.21 27.83
N VAL A 291 -13.89 -20.91 27.00
CA VAL A 291 -13.73 -20.90 25.54
C VAL A 291 -14.83 -20.06 24.91
N ASP A 292 -14.46 -19.35 23.86
CA ASP A 292 -15.38 -18.53 23.08
C ASP A 292 -16.54 -19.39 22.59
N PHE A 293 -17.77 -18.91 22.83
CA PHE A 293 -18.96 -19.59 22.35
C PHE A 293 -19.18 -19.19 20.91
N ASN A 294 -18.90 -20.09 19.97
CA ASN A 294 -19.09 -19.81 18.55
C ASN A 294 -20.57 -19.80 18.19
N GLU A 295 -21.21 -18.63 18.29
CA GLU A 295 -22.62 -18.47 17.90
C GLU A 295 -22.85 -18.75 16.41
N CYS A 296 -21.81 -18.69 15.57
CA CYS A 296 -21.92 -19.04 14.16
C CYS A 296 -22.08 -20.55 13.90
N ALA A 297 -21.88 -21.39 14.91
CA ALA A 297 -22.11 -22.83 14.80
C ALA A 297 -23.60 -23.21 14.93
N ASP A 298 -24.46 -22.28 15.36
CA ASP A 298 -25.91 -22.49 15.42
C ASP A 298 -26.56 -22.39 14.03
N GLU A 299 -27.72 -23.03 13.83
CA GLU A 299 -28.29 -23.22 12.48
C GLU A 299 -28.67 -21.93 11.74
N ARG A 300 -28.95 -20.81 12.44
CA ARG A 300 -29.32 -19.51 11.83
C ARG A 300 -28.95 -18.28 12.70
N PRO A 301 -27.67 -17.91 12.82
CA PRO A 301 -27.24 -16.78 13.65
C PRO A 301 -27.55 -15.43 13.01
N CYS A 302 -27.56 -15.37 11.67
CA CYS A 302 -27.75 -14.14 10.88
C CYS A 302 -28.96 -14.26 9.95
N PRO A 303 -30.07 -13.55 10.21
CA PRO A 303 -31.21 -13.52 9.31
C PRO A 303 -30.95 -12.56 8.14
N GLY A 304 -30.82 -13.08 6.91
CA GLY A 304 -30.69 -12.26 5.69
C GLY A 304 -30.10 -13.02 4.50
N GLU A 305 -30.37 -12.56 3.28
CA GLU A 305 -29.74 -13.08 2.06
C GLU A 305 -28.36 -12.46 1.84
N ASN A 306 -27.40 -13.24 1.31
CA ASN A 306 -26.01 -12.83 1.06
C ASN A 306 -25.29 -12.28 2.31
N VAL A 307 -25.67 -12.79 3.48
CA VAL A 307 -25.04 -12.50 4.77
C VAL A 307 -24.22 -13.71 5.22
N MET A 308 -23.10 -13.46 5.89
CA MET A 308 -22.27 -14.46 6.55
C MET A 308 -22.07 -14.10 8.02
N CYS A 309 -22.06 -15.12 8.87
CA CYS A 309 -21.71 -14.98 10.28
C CYS A 309 -20.19 -14.99 10.44
N VAL A 310 -19.67 -13.99 11.14
CA VAL A 310 -18.25 -13.92 11.50
C VAL A 310 -18.14 -14.00 13.01
N ASN A 311 -17.55 -15.09 13.49
CA ASN A 311 -17.29 -15.27 14.91
C ASN A 311 -16.16 -14.33 15.33
N THR A 312 -16.34 -13.60 16.43
CA THR A 312 -15.33 -12.73 17.01
C THR A 312 -15.20 -13.02 18.51
N PRO A 313 -14.04 -12.77 19.13
CA PRO A 313 -13.93 -12.95 20.58
C PRO A 313 -15.02 -12.13 21.31
N LEU A 314 -15.80 -12.76 22.19
CA LEU A 314 -16.95 -12.22 22.94
C LEU A 314 -18.30 -12.11 22.20
N ARG A 315 -18.37 -12.25 20.88
CA ARG A 315 -19.62 -12.10 20.10
C ARG A 315 -19.48 -12.61 18.66
N PHE A 316 -20.60 -12.78 17.97
CA PHE A 316 -20.62 -12.80 16.51
C PHE A 316 -21.02 -11.46 15.88
N LYS A 317 -20.70 -11.27 14.61
CA LYS A 317 -21.24 -10.21 13.77
C LYS A 317 -21.72 -10.77 12.43
N CYS A 318 -22.80 -10.19 11.91
CA CYS A 318 -23.29 -10.48 10.57
C CYS A 318 -22.66 -9.51 9.58
N ALA A 319 -21.96 -10.05 8.58
CA ALA A 319 -21.32 -9.28 7.51
C ALA A 319 -21.90 -9.69 6.16
N CYS A 320 -21.82 -8.81 5.16
CA CYS A 320 -22.15 -9.21 3.79
C CYS A 320 -21.10 -10.20 3.26
N GLN A 321 -21.55 -11.16 2.45
CA GLN A 321 -20.66 -12.05 1.72
C GLN A 321 -19.73 -11.24 0.79
N VAL A 322 -18.60 -11.84 0.40
CA VAL A 322 -17.65 -11.23 -0.54
C VAL A 322 -18.39 -10.84 -1.84
N GLY A 323 -18.12 -9.65 -2.36
CA GLY A 323 -18.82 -9.09 -3.53
C GLY A 323 -20.14 -8.37 -3.20
N PHE A 324 -20.56 -8.33 -1.94
CA PHE A 324 -21.75 -7.61 -1.50
C PHE A 324 -21.38 -6.47 -0.53
N THR A 325 -22.18 -5.42 -0.54
CA THR A 325 -22.03 -4.26 0.36
C THR A 325 -23.30 -3.97 1.13
N SER A 326 -23.17 -3.42 2.33
CA SER A 326 -24.31 -3.09 3.18
C SER A 326 -24.93 -1.75 2.75
N ARG A 327 -26.18 -1.80 2.29
CA ARG A 327 -26.95 -0.61 1.91
C ARG A 327 -28.33 -0.67 2.57
N ARG A 328 -28.58 0.29 3.48
CA ARG A 328 -29.82 0.35 4.31
C ARG A 328 -30.09 -0.93 5.11
N GLY A 329 -29.03 -1.60 5.57
CA GLY A 329 -29.14 -2.84 6.36
C GLY A 329 -29.39 -4.11 5.54
N LEU A 330 -29.36 -4.03 4.21
CA LEU A 330 -29.44 -5.16 3.29
C LEU A 330 -28.10 -5.34 2.56
N CYS A 331 -27.71 -6.59 2.33
CA CYS A 331 -26.54 -6.90 1.51
C CYS A 331 -26.95 -6.85 0.04
N VAL A 332 -26.51 -5.80 -0.63
CA VAL A 332 -26.74 -5.61 -2.06
C VAL A 332 -25.46 -5.92 -2.80
N ASP A 333 -25.62 -6.48 -3.99
CA ASP A 333 -24.51 -6.75 -4.89
C ASP A 333 -23.70 -5.47 -5.15
N ARG A 334 -22.38 -5.56 -5.05
CA ARG A 334 -21.49 -4.45 -5.35
C ARG A 334 -21.25 -4.44 -6.85
N ASP A 335 -21.66 -3.38 -7.53
CA ASP A 335 -21.39 -3.25 -8.96
C ASP A 335 -19.91 -2.89 -9.18
N GLU A 336 -19.06 -3.90 -9.42
CA GLU A 336 -17.65 -3.68 -9.73
C GLU A 336 -17.45 -2.97 -11.08
N CYS A 337 -18.38 -3.14 -12.03
CA CYS A 337 -18.31 -2.52 -13.36
C CYS A 337 -18.43 -1.00 -13.31
N ALA A 338 -18.97 -0.43 -12.23
CA ALA A 338 -18.98 1.02 -12.01
C ALA A 338 -17.57 1.65 -11.99
N SER A 339 -16.53 0.86 -11.71
CA SER A 339 -15.13 1.30 -11.76
C SER A 339 -14.42 1.04 -13.08
N ALA A 340 -15.12 0.49 -14.09
CA ALA A 340 -14.56 0.06 -15.36
C ALA A 340 -13.28 -0.79 -15.21
N PRO A 341 -13.34 -1.94 -14.51
CA PRO A 341 -12.17 -2.76 -14.22
C PRO A 341 -11.66 -3.57 -15.42
N CYS A 342 -12.50 -3.77 -16.45
CA CYS A 342 -12.18 -4.54 -17.66
C CYS A 342 -11.68 -3.64 -18.79
N GLU A 343 -10.81 -4.16 -19.66
CA GLU A 343 -10.32 -3.46 -20.84
C GLU A 343 -11.42 -3.14 -21.87
N HIS A 344 -12.33 -4.08 -22.11
CA HIS A 344 -13.44 -3.93 -23.06
C HIS A 344 -14.80 -3.94 -22.35
N GLU A 345 -15.47 -5.09 -22.29
CA GLU A 345 -16.81 -5.20 -21.73
C GLU A 345 -16.75 -5.71 -20.28
N CYS A 346 -17.58 -5.13 -19.42
CA CYS A 346 -17.76 -5.59 -18.05
C CYS A 346 -19.23 -5.95 -17.83
N VAL A 347 -19.47 -7.16 -17.33
CA VAL A 347 -20.81 -7.59 -16.91
C VAL A 347 -20.80 -7.91 -15.42
N ASN A 348 -21.53 -7.10 -14.66
CA ASN A 348 -21.71 -7.31 -13.23
C ASN A 348 -22.54 -8.58 -12.98
N THR A 349 -22.17 -9.34 -11.96
CA THR A 349 -22.81 -10.61 -11.59
C THR A 349 -22.99 -10.67 -10.07
N PRO A 350 -23.98 -11.39 -9.54
CA PRO A 350 -24.13 -11.47 -8.08
C PRO A 350 -22.85 -11.97 -7.38
N GLY A 351 -22.24 -11.10 -6.58
CA GLY A 351 -21.01 -11.33 -5.82
C GLY A 351 -19.70 -11.18 -6.61
N SER A 352 -19.74 -10.79 -7.89
CA SER A 352 -18.54 -10.68 -8.74
C SER A 352 -18.80 -9.93 -10.05
N TYR A 353 -17.85 -9.95 -10.96
CA TYR A 353 -18.03 -9.46 -12.33
C TYR A 353 -17.28 -10.36 -13.30
N ARG A 354 -17.68 -10.32 -14.57
CA ARG A 354 -16.94 -10.96 -15.66
C ARG A 354 -16.55 -9.94 -16.72
N CYS A 355 -15.32 -10.05 -17.20
CA CYS A 355 -14.87 -9.30 -18.35
C CYS A 355 -15.17 -10.05 -19.65
N GLY A 356 -15.57 -9.31 -20.67
CA GLY A 356 -15.73 -9.77 -22.04
C GLY A 356 -14.86 -8.95 -22.97
N CYS A 357 -14.53 -9.52 -24.13
CA CYS A 357 -13.74 -8.86 -25.16
C CYS A 357 -14.58 -8.71 -26.44
N TYR A 358 -14.33 -7.64 -27.19
CA TYR A 358 -14.93 -7.45 -28.51
C TYR A 358 -14.47 -8.53 -29.51
N ASP A 359 -15.19 -8.65 -30.62
CA ASP A 359 -14.87 -9.59 -31.70
C ASP A 359 -13.41 -9.45 -32.16
N GLY A 360 -12.73 -10.59 -32.32
CA GLY A 360 -11.29 -10.66 -32.63
C GLY A 360 -10.37 -10.63 -31.42
N TYR A 361 -10.91 -10.58 -30.20
CA TYR A 361 -10.17 -10.64 -28.95
C TYR A 361 -10.74 -11.68 -27.99
N VAL A 362 -9.89 -12.22 -27.11
CA VAL A 362 -10.27 -13.12 -26.02
C VAL A 362 -9.64 -12.67 -24.71
N VAL A 363 -10.26 -13.02 -23.59
CA VAL A 363 -9.74 -12.72 -22.26
C VAL A 363 -8.39 -13.40 -22.06
N ASP A 364 -7.40 -12.66 -21.57
CA ASP A 364 -6.10 -13.23 -21.22
C ASP A 364 -6.21 -14.08 -19.94
N ARG A 365 -5.76 -15.34 -20.01
CA ARG A 365 -5.75 -16.25 -18.85
C ARG A 365 -4.84 -15.74 -17.73
N ALA A 366 -3.74 -15.06 -18.07
CA ALA A 366 -2.79 -14.51 -17.11
C ALA A 366 -3.29 -13.20 -16.48
N ALA A 367 -4.12 -12.45 -17.20
CA ALA A 367 -4.69 -11.17 -16.78
C ALA A 367 -6.17 -11.10 -17.20
N PRO A 368 -7.11 -11.64 -16.39
CA PRO A 368 -8.53 -11.76 -16.77
C PRO A 368 -9.27 -10.43 -17.01
N ASP A 369 -8.66 -9.31 -16.63
CA ASP A 369 -9.10 -7.94 -16.89
C ASP A 369 -8.69 -7.42 -18.27
N ARG A 370 -7.81 -8.14 -18.98
CA ARG A 370 -7.23 -7.75 -20.27
C ARG A 370 -7.69 -8.63 -21.42
N CYS A 371 -7.63 -8.06 -22.61
CA CYS A 371 -7.99 -8.70 -23.86
C CYS A 371 -6.75 -8.87 -24.75
N LYS A 372 -6.56 -10.08 -25.27
CA LYS A 372 -5.53 -10.37 -26.26
C LYS A 372 -6.16 -10.70 -27.61
N LEU A 373 -5.47 -10.34 -28.69
CA LEU A 373 -5.95 -10.60 -30.03
C LEU A 373 -6.03 -12.11 -30.27
N PHE A 374 -7.10 -12.58 -30.93
CA PHE A 374 -7.32 -14.00 -31.19
C PHE A 374 -8.12 -14.21 -32.47
N CYS A 375 -7.66 -15.17 -33.28
CA CYS A 375 -8.23 -15.50 -34.58
C CYS A 375 -9.11 -16.75 -34.53
N GLY A 376 -8.59 -17.84 -33.96
CA GLY A 376 -9.28 -19.12 -33.82
C GLY A 376 -9.57 -19.86 -35.13
N LYS A 377 -8.87 -19.54 -36.22
CA LYS A 377 -9.03 -20.12 -37.56
C LYS A 377 -7.75 -19.87 -38.39
N ASP A 378 -7.56 -20.60 -39.49
CA ASP A 378 -6.36 -20.49 -40.33
C ASP A 378 -6.07 -19.08 -40.88
N GLU A 379 -7.12 -18.28 -41.14
CA GLU A 379 -6.99 -16.92 -41.68
C GLU A 379 -8.05 -15.96 -41.09
N CYS A 380 -7.59 -14.78 -40.61
CA CYS A 380 -8.45 -13.66 -40.22
C CYS A 380 -7.92 -12.31 -40.75
N PRO A 381 -8.78 -11.28 -40.83
CA PRO A 381 -8.33 -9.91 -41.02
C PRO A 381 -7.43 -9.45 -39.87
N ALA A 382 -6.33 -8.76 -40.19
CA ALA A 382 -5.47 -8.15 -39.19
C ALA A 382 -6.11 -6.89 -38.59
N VAL A 383 -5.78 -6.58 -37.34
CA VAL A 383 -6.23 -5.34 -36.70
C VAL A 383 -5.19 -4.26 -36.95
N CYS A 384 -5.57 -3.21 -37.67
CA CYS A 384 -4.66 -2.11 -38.03
C CYS A 384 -4.93 -0.84 -37.22
N ASP A 385 -3.89 -0.04 -36.99
CA ASP A 385 -4.01 1.26 -36.33
C ASP A 385 -4.94 2.17 -37.15
N PRO A 386 -6.00 2.74 -36.55
CA PRO A 386 -6.92 3.63 -37.26
C PRO A 386 -6.27 4.87 -37.88
N ASN A 387 -5.13 5.31 -37.35
CA ASN A 387 -4.37 6.48 -37.80
C ASN A 387 -3.24 6.11 -38.77
N ASP A 388 -2.81 4.84 -38.80
CA ASP A 388 -1.79 4.34 -39.71
C ASP A 388 -2.16 2.93 -40.21
N GLY A 389 -2.90 2.87 -41.31
CA GLY A 389 -3.36 1.60 -41.90
C GLY A 389 -2.26 0.68 -42.44
N ARG A 390 -0.98 1.05 -42.30
CA ARG A 390 0.17 0.17 -42.58
C ARG A 390 0.68 -0.55 -41.33
N GLN A 391 0.26 -0.12 -40.14
CA GLN A 391 0.61 -0.76 -38.88
C GLN A 391 -0.51 -1.71 -38.48
N CYS A 392 -0.38 -2.97 -38.91
CA CYS A 392 -1.32 -4.03 -38.60
C CYS A 392 -0.69 -5.04 -37.64
N TYR A 393 -1.50 -5.53 -36.71
CA TYR A 393 -1.12 -6.45 -35.67
C TYR A 393 -1.85 -7.77 -35.85
N CYS A 394 -1.10 -8.87 -35.71
CA CYS A 394 -1.61 -10.23 -35.74
C CYS A 394 -1.47 -10.88 -34.35
N PRO A 395 -2.35 -11.85 -34.02
CA PRO A 395 -2.20 -12.63 -32.81
C PRO A 395 -0.86 -13.37 -32.79
N ASP A 396 -0.41 -13.77 -31.59
CA ASP A 396 0.73 -14.69 -31.47
C ASP A 396 0.43 -15.99 -32.24
N GLY A 397 1.45 -16.55 -32.90
CA GLY A 397 1.30 -17.71 -33.79
C GLY A 397 0.86 -17.38 -35.23
N TYR A 398 0.53 -16.11 -35.53
CA TYR A 398 0.13 -15.69 -36.88
C TYR A 398 1.17 -14.78 -37.54
N VAL A 399 1.25 -14.84 -38.88
CA VAL A 399 2.04 -13.94 -39.72
C VAL A 399 1.14 -13.01 -40.52
N ALA A 400 1.50 -11.73 -40.59
CA ALA A 400 0.79 -10.74 -41.39
C ALA A 400 1.16 -10.85 -42.88
N GLU A 401 0.14 -10.93 -43.73
CA GLU A 401 0.26 -10.91 -45.19
C GLU A 401 -0.55 -9.74 -45.76
N GLU A 402 0.12 -8.85 -46.49
CA GLU A 402 -0.53 -7.73 -47.17
C GLU A 402 -1.10 -8.16 -48.54
N ARG A 403 -2.41 -7.97 -48.72
CA ARG A 403 -3.12 -8.23 -49.97
C ARG A 403 -3.83 -6.96 -50.47
N PRO A 404 -4.26 -6.89 -51.75
CA PRO A 404 -4.94 -5.71 -52.29
C PRO A 404 -6.22 -5.32 -51.53
N ASP A 405 -6.88 -6.30 -50.91
CA ASP A 405 -8.15 -6.11 -50.18
C ASP A 405 -7.95 -5.91 -48.65
N GLY A 406 -6.70 -5.85 -48.17
CA GLY A 406 -6.35 -5.65 -46.76
C GLY A 406 -5.20 -6.54 -46.28
N THR A 407 -4.83 -6.38 -45.01
CA THR A 407 -3.84 -7.23 -44.34
C THR A 407 -4.53 -8.37 -43.61
N PHE A 408 -4.04 -9.60 -43.81
CA PHE A 408 -4.58 -10.80 -43.22
C PHE A 408 -3.54 -11.48 -42.33
N CYS A 409 -3.99 -12.07 -41.24
CA CYS A 409 -3.18 -12.89 -40.36
C CYS A 409 -3.37 -14.35 -40.76
N LEU A 410 -2.27 -15.00 -41.13
CA LEU A 410 -2.23 -16.42 -41.47
C LEU A 410 -1.60 -17.22 -40.33
N GLU A 411 -2.21 -18.35 -39.99
CA GLU A 411 -1.65 -19.22 -38.97
C GLU A 411 -0.32 -19.82 -39.41
N ILE A 412 0.62 -19.88 -38.47
CA ILE A 412 1.90 -20.55 -38.66
C ILE A 412 1.72 -22.01 -38.29
N ASP A 413 1.94 -22.94 -39.22
CA ASP A 413 2.01 -24.36 -38.88
C ASP A 413 3.38 -24.65 -38.23
N GLU A 414 3.44 -24.65 -36.91
CA GLU A 414 4.68 -24.91 -36.19
C GLU A 414 5.12 -26.37 -36.29
N CYS A 415 4.20 -27.31 -36.52
CA CYS A 415 4.53 -28.72 -36.71
C CYS A 415 5.35 -28.96 -37.99
N ALA A 416 5.23 -28.09 -39.00
CA ALA A 416 6.06 -28.13 -40.20
C ALA A 416 7.57 -27.93 -39.91
N PHE A 417 7.92 -27.38 -38.75
CA PHE A 417 9.30 -27.05 -38.36
C PHE A 417 9.92 -28.03 -37.35
N SER A 418 9.27 -29.17 -37.06
CA SER A 418 9.77 -30.21 -36.14
C SER A 418 10.14 -29.68 -34.74
N TYR A 419 9.30 -28.82 -34.15
CA TYR A 419 9.57 -28.24 -32.83
C TYR A 419 9.32 -29.21 -31.65
N CYS A 420 8.58 -30.30 -31.86
CA CYS A 420 8.35 -31.34 -30.86
C CYS A 420 9.34 -32.49 -31.03
N ASP A 421 9.79 -33.09 -29.92
CA ASP A 421 10.65 -34.28 -29.95
C ASP A 421 9.97 -35.51 -30.60
N GLN A 422 8.66 -35.66 -30.41
CA GLN A 422 7.88 -36.79 -30.90
C GLN A 422 6.60 -36.32 -31.63
N GLY A 423 5.43 -36.41 -31.00
CA GLY A 423 4.16 -36.01 -31.61
C GLY A 423 3.94 -34.50 -31.59
N CYS A 424 3.35 -33.96 -32.67
CA CYS A 424 2.97 -32.56 -32.79
C CYS A 424 1.55 -32.45 -33.37
N THR A 425 0.72 -31.60 -32.77
CA THR A 425 -0.60 -31.23 -33.28
C THR A 425 -0.65 -29.71 -33.41
N ASN A 426 -0.91 -29.20 -34.62
CA ASN A 426 -1.07 -27.76 -34.84
C ASN A 426 -2.40 -27.30 -34.24
N THR A 427 -2.39 -26.18 -33.53
CA THR A 427 -3.58 -25.51 -33.01
C THR A 427 -3.69 -24.12 -33.63
N PHE A 428 -4.67 -23.31 -33.22
CA PHE A 428 -4.81 -21.94 -33.72
C PHE A 428 -4.10 -20.96 -32.77
N GLY A 429 -3.05 -20.31 -33.24
CA GLY A 429 -2.15 -19.47 -32.46
C GLY A 429 -1.02 -20.25 -31.78
N GLY A 430 -0.69 -21.45 -32.28
CA GLY A 430 0.34 -22.30 -31.70
C GLY A 430 0.21 -23.78 -32.02
N TYR A 431 0.88 -24.60 -31.20
CA TYR A 431 0.93 -26.05 -31.37
C TYR A 431 1.05 -26.76 -30.03
N ALA A 432 0.69 -28.05 -30.02
CA ALA A 432 0.77 -28.92 -28.86
C ALA A 432 1.65 -30.14 -29.13
N CYS A 433 2.70 -30.31 -28.33
CA CYS A 433 3.53 -31.51 -28.37
C CYS A 433 2.93 -32.65 -27.55
N SER A 434 3.16 -33.88 -28.00
CA SER A 434 2.77 -35.10 -27.32
C SER A 434 3.89 -36.14 -27.37
N CYS A 435 3.92 -37.03 -26.37
CA CYS A 435 4.90 -38.11 -26.31
C CYS A 435 4.22 -39.47 -26.52
N GLU A 436 4.97 -40.39 -27.10
CA GLU A 436 4.63 -41.81 -27.21
C GLU A 436 4.55 -42.47 -25.81
N PRO A 437 3.81 -43.59 -25.66
CA PRO A 437 3.73 -44.30 -24.38
C PRO A 437 5.09 -44.66 -23.80
N GLY A 438 5.29 -44.42 -22.49
CA GLY A 438 6.57 -44.65 -21.80
C GLY A 438 7.51 -43.43 -21.78
N PHE A 439 7.04 -42.28 -22.26
CA PHE A 439 7.74 -40.99 -22.18
C PHE A 439 6.83 -39.94 -21.52
N ARG A 440 7.43 -39.05 -20.73
CA ARG A 440 6.77 -37.88 -20.16
C ARG A 440 7.20 -36.62 -20.90
N LEU A 441 6.26 -35.71 -21.12
CA LEU A 441 6.52 -34.40 -21.71
C LEU A 441 7.14 -33.49 -20.64
N VAL A 442 8.27 -32.88 -20.95
CA VAL A 442 9.07 -32.02 -20.08
C VAL A 442 9.32 -30.71 -20.82
N GLU A 443 9.22 -29.58 -20.12
CA GLU A 443 9.30 -28.24 -20.72
C GLU A 443 8.30 -28.05 -21.88
N GLU A 444 7.20 -28.82 -21.90
CA GLU A 444 6.12 -28.77 -22.90
C GLU A 444 6.50 -29.16 -24.35
N TYR A 445 7.78 -29.41 -24.67
CA TYR A 445 8.21 -29.86 -26.02
C TYR A 445 9.16 -31.07 -26.04
N ARG A 446 9.74 -31.47 -24.89
CA ARG A 446 10.76 -32.53 -24.81
C ARG A 446 10.18 -33.83 -24.25
N CYS A 447 10.50 -34.97 -24.86
CA CYS A 447 10.02 -36.27 -24.38
C CYS A 447 11.14 -37.03 -23.65
N VAL A 448 10.97 -37.25 -22.35
CA VAL A 448 11.94 -37.97 -21.51
C VAL A 448 11.37 -39.32 -21.14
N LYS A 449 12.13 -40.39 -21.32
CA LYS A 449 11.71 -41.74 -20.97
C LYS A 449 11.40 -41.80 -19.47
N THR A 450 10.24 -42.34 -19.11
CA THR A 450 9.94 -42.64 -17.72
C THR A 450 10.70 -43.91 -17.37
N ASP A 451 11.79 -43.78 -16.62
CA ASP A 451 12.43 -44.95 -16.02
C ASP A 451 11.45 -45.53 -15.00
N GLU A 452 11.13 -46.81 -15.14
CA GLU A 452 10.28 -47.55 -14.21
C GLU A 452 10.98 -47.69 -12.86
N GLU A 453 11.04 -46.63 -12.06
CA GLU A 453 11.37 -46.63 -10.62
C GLU A 453 11.29 -45.20 -10.06
N ASP A 454 10.07 -44.72 -9.80
CA ASP A 454 9.77 -43.95 -8.58
C ASP A 454 8.24 -43.81 -8.39
N PRO A 455 7.65 -44.39 -7.34
CA PRO A 455 6.29 -44.12 -6.93
C PRO A 455 6.24 -42.89 -6.00
N GLU A 456 5.21 -42.05 -6.20
CA GLU A 456 4.63 -40.99 -5.33
C GLU A 456 4.59 -39.62 -6.06
N GLU A 457 3.49 -38.86 -6.12
CA GLU A 457 2.25 -38.82 -5.34
C GLU A 457 1.00 -38.67 -6.23
N GLY A 458 -0.14 -39.09 -5.68
CA GLY A 458 -1.37 -39.37 -6.42
C GLY A 458 -2.16 -38.16 -6.91
N ALA A 459 -2.59 -38.25 -8.17
CA ALA A 459 -3.83 -37.66 -8.63
C ALA A 459 -4.95 -38.72 -8.53
N PRO A 460 -6.15 -38.40 -8.01
CA PRO A 460 -7.22 -39.38 -7.91
C PRO A 460 -7.76 -39.75 -9.30
N SER A 461 -7.90 -41.05 -9.52
CA SER A 461 -8.51 -41.65 -10.72
C SER A 461 -10.00 -41.31 -10.81
N PRO A 462 -10.57 -40.96 -11.99
CA PRO A 462 -12.01 -40.77 -12.12
C PRO A 462 -12.72 -42.12 -12.27
N ASP A 463 -13.78 -42.28 -11.47
CA ASP A 463 -14.74 -43.39 -11.44
C ASP A 463 -15.45 -43.58 -12.80
N PRO A 464 -15.52 -44.80 -13.38
CA PRO A 464 -16.08 -45.03 -14.70
C PRO A 464 -17.60 -45.20 -14.63
N THR A 465 -18.36 -44.19 -14.19
CA THR A 465 -19.81 -44.14 -14.41
C THR A 465 -20.38 -42.72 -14.47
N ARG A 466 -20.08 -41.99 -15.56
CA ARG A 466 -21.00 -40.97 -16.11
C ARG A 466 -20.62 -40.61 -17.55
N LEU A 467 -21.26 -41.28 -18.51
CA LEU A 467 -21.39 -40.77 -19.87
C LEU A 467 -22.53 -39.74 -19.85
N ASN A 468 -22.20 -38.46 -19.89
CA ASN A 468 -23.04 -37.43 -20.50
C ASN A 468 -22.16 -36.22 -20.85
N GLU A 469 -22.33 -35.70 -22.07
CA GLU A 469 -21.49 -34.73 -22.76
C GLU A 469 -20.79 -33.69 -21.88
N SER A 470 -19.46 -33.83 -21.78
CA SER A 470 -18.57 -32.72 -21.46
C SER A 470 -18.51 -31.77 -22.67
N PRO A 471 -18.56 -30.44 -22.47
CA PRO A 471 -18.27 -29.49 -23.54
C PRO A 471 -16.83 -29.71 -24.04
N PRO A 472 -16.50 -29.33 -25.29
CA PRO A 472 -15.14 -29.48 -25.81
C PRO A 472 -14.16 -28.85 -24.83
N LEU A 473 -13.18 -29.67 -24.40
CA LEU A 473 -12.07 -29.20 -23.58
C LEU A 473 -11.40 -28.04 -24.34
N PRO A 474 -11.09 -26.90 -23.68
CA PRO A 474 -10.32 -25.84 -24.32
C PRO A 474 -8.97 -26.42 -24.74
N ASP A 475 -8.51 -26.04 -25.93
CA ASP A 475 -7.20 -26.46 -26.45
C ASP A 475 -6.09 -26.27 -25.39
N PRO A 476 -5.13 -27.22 -25.30
CA PRO A 476 -4.00 -27.09 -24.40
C PRO A 476 -3.27 -25.76 -24.64
N ASP A 477 -2.74 -25.13 -23.58
CA ASP A 477 -1.98 -23.89 -23.73
C ASP A 477 -0.83 -24.10 -24.73
N PRO A 478 -0.61 -23.14 -25.66
CA PRO A 478 0.37 -23.28 -26.72
C PRO A 478 1.78 -23.36 -26.14
N THR A 479 2.59 -24.25 -26.72
CA THR A 479 3.96 -24.49 -26.30
C THR A 479 4.82 -23.23 -26.47
N HIS A 480 5.23 -22.57 -25.38
CA HIS A 480 6.05 -21.35 -25.48
C HIS A 480 7.55 -21.66 -25.41
N ARG A 481 8.27 -21.48 -26.53
CA ARG A 481 9.74 -21.45 -26.55
C ARG A 481 10.24 -20.02 -26.85
N PRO A 482 11.22 -19.47 -26.10
CA PRO A 482 11.83 -18.19 -26.47
C PRO A 482 12.59 -18.32 -27.80
N SER A 483 12.53 -17.26 -28.61
CA SER A 483 13.18 -17.15 -29.91
C SER A 483 14.61 -17.71 -29.89
N ALA A 484 14.93 -18.59 -30.84
CA ALA A 484 16.20 -19.30 -30.95
C ALA A 484 17.46 -18.41 -31.11
N VAL A 485 17.29 -17.09 -31.21
CA VAL A 485 18.39 -16.12 -31.25
C VAL A 485 18.64 -15.60 -29.85
N THR A 486 19.62 -16.17 -29.17
CA THR A 486 20.10 -15.62 -27.89
C THR A 486 20.60 -14.18 -28.11
N PRO A 487 20.51 -13.30 -27.10
CA PRO A 487 21.09 -11.95 -27.17
C PRO A 487 22.56 -11.95 -27.61
N GLY A 488 23.31 -13.01 -27.25
CA GLY A 488 24.69 -13.22 -27.70
C GLY A 488 24.82 -13.51 -29.20
N GLY A 489 23.88 -14.27 -29.79
CA GLY A 489 23.86 -14.52 -31.24
C GLY A 489 23.61 -13.24 -32.06
N LEU A 490 22.73 -12.38 -31.58
CA LEU A 490 22.39 -11.12 -32.22
C LEU A 490 23.57 -10.13 -32.18
N VAL A 491 24.27 -10.06 -31.05
CA VAL A 491 25.53 -9.30 -30.91
C VAL A 491 26.62 -9.88 -31.84
N GLY A 492 26.73 -11.20 -31.96
CA GLY A 492 27.68 -11.84 -32.87
C GLY A 492 27.46 -11.49 -34.34
N ILE A 493 26.21 -11.49 -34.79
CA ILE A 493 25.83 -11.10 -36.15
C ILE A 493 26.17 -9.63 -36.41
N ILE A 494 25.83 -8.73 -35.49
CA ILE A 494 26.13 -7.29 -35.61
C ILE A 494 27.64 -7.07 -35.71
N VAL A 495 28.43 -7.72 -34.85
CA VAL A 495 29.90 -7.60 -34.87
C VAL A 495 30.47 -8.10 -36.20
N CYS A 496 30.01 -9.25 -36.70
CA CYS A 496 30.47 -9.79 -37.98
C CYS A 496 30.16 -8.83 -39.15
N VAL A 497 28.96 -8.25 -39.18
CA VAL A 497 28.56 -7.29 -40.22
C VAL A 497 29.42 -6.02 -40.15
N VAL A 498 29.66 -5.47 -38.95
CA VAL A 498 30.52 -4.29 -38.78
C VAL A 498 31.96 -4.56 -39.22
N VAL A 499 32.51 -5.72 -38.88
CA VAL A 499 33.87 -6.12 -39.31
C VAL A 499 33.95 -6.25 -40.82
N LEU A 500 32.96 -6.88 -41.47
CA LEU A 500 32.93 -7.02 -42.93
C LEU A 500 32.83 -5.65 -43.63
N VAL A 501 31.95 -4.77 -43.15
CA VAL A 501 31.79 -3.42 -43.71
C VAL A 501 33.08 -2.60 -43.55
N THR A 502 33.72 -2.65 -42.38
CA THR A 502 34.97 -1.91 -42.14
C THR A 502 36.13 -2.42 -43.01
N LEU A 503 36.24 -3.74 -43.21
CA LEU A 503 37.22 -4.33 -44.12
C LEU A 503 36.99 -3.91 -45.58
N LEU A 504 35.73 -3.88 -46.04
CA LEU A 504 35.37 -3.42 -47.38
C LEU A 504 35.72 -1.94 -47.59
N VAL A 505 35.43 -1.09 -46.61
CA VAL A 505 35.80 0.34 -46.65
C VAL A 505 37.32 0.52 -46.69
N PHE A 506 38.06 -0.26 -45.89
CA PHE A 506 39.52 -0.20 -45.87
C PHE A 506 40.14 -0.67 -47.19
N ALA A 507 39.61 -1.75 -47.77
CA ALA A 507 40.02 -2.25 -49.08
C ALA A 507 39.74 -1.24 -50.20
N ALA A 508 38.56 -0.59 -50.18
CA ALA A 508 38.21 0.48 -51.11
C ALA A 508 39.17 1.67 -50.99
N HIS A 509 39.50 2.08 -49.76
CA HIS A 509 40.42 3.19 -49.50
C HIS A 509 41.87 2.88 -49.95
N LEU A 510 42.35 1.65 -49.77
CA LEU A 510 43.64 1.20 -50.30
C LEU A 510 43.65 1.16 -51.83
N GLY A 511 42.56 0.69 -52.45
CA GLY A 511 42.40 0.69 -53.91
C GLY A 511 42.43 2.10 -54.52
N LEU A 512 41.78 3.06 -53.87
CA LEU A 512 41.81 4.48 -54.28
C LEU A 512 43.22 5.10 -54.12
N ARG A 513 43.94 4.77 -53.03
CA ARG A 513 45.32 5.23 -52.84
C ARG A 513 46.30 4.64 -53.86
N GLN A 514 46.12 3.38 -54.26
CA GLN A 514 46.94 2.78 -55.32
C GLN A 514 46.62 3.34 -56.71
N ARG A 515 45.36 3.71 -56.99
CA ARG A 515 44.99 4.42 -58.22
C ARG A 515 45.54 5.85 -58.27
N GLY A 516 45.54 6.58 -57.15
CA GLY A 516 46.16 7.92 -57.06
C GLY A 516 47.67 7.91 -57.31
N ARG A 517 48.35 6.78 -57.05
CA ARG A 517 49.79 6.61 -57.26
C ARG A 517 50.18 6.23 -58.69
N LYS A 518 49.23 5.81 -59.53
CA LYS A 518 49.43 5.51 -60.96
C LYS A 518 49.11 6.69 -61.89
N SER A 519 48.47 7.76 -61.39
CA SER A 519 48.07 8.91 -62.22
C SER A 519 49.09 10.06 -62.25
N SER A 520 50.23 9.96 -61.56
CA SER A 520 51.24 11.04 -61.43
C SER A 520 52.42 10.94 -62.42
N SER A 521 52.35 10.10 -63.45
CA SER A 521 53.38 9.98 -64.50
C SER A 521 52.74 10.04 -65.89
N ALA A 522 52.34 11.24 -66.33
CA ALA A 522 52.20 11.61 -67.73
C ALA A 522 51.97 13.12 -67.81
N SER A 523 53.02 13.89 -68.11
CA SER A 523 52.97 15.30 -68.47
C SER A 523 53.01 15.46 -70.00
N GLY A 524 52.09 16.25 -70.55
CA GLY A 524 52.06 16.75 -71.93
C GLY A 524 51.17 18.01 -72.02
N PRO A 525 51.44 18.97 -72.92
CA PRO A 525 51.23 20.41 -72.66
C PRO A 525 49.92 21.03 -73.21
N LEU A 526 49.57 22.18 -72.61
CA LEU A 526 48.58 23.25 -72.96
C LEU A 526 48.44 23.55 -74.49
N PRO A 527 47.32 24.11 -75.02
CA PRO A 527 46.65 25.31 -74.48
C PRO A 527 45.13 25.54 -74.67
N ALA A 528 44.63 26.48 -73.87
CA ALA A 528 43.69 27.60 -74.11
C ALA A 528 42.25 27.45 -74.68
N ALA A 529 41.35 28.09 -73.91
CA ALA A 529 40.22 28.97 -74.26
C ALA A 529 38.94 28.41 -74.92
N GLY A 530 37.79 28.71 -74.30
CA GLY A 530 36.45 28.57 -74.87
C GLY A 530 35.34 28.80 -73.84
N GLU A 531 34.55 29.84 -74.06
CA GLU A 531 33.39 30.35 -73.31
C GLU A 531 32.12 29.46 -73.36
N GLU A 532 31.09 29.96 -72.65
CA GLU A 532 29.65 29.67 -72.75
C GLU A 532 29.09 28.54 -71.85
N SER A 533 27.88 28.60 -71.29
CA SER A 533 26.93 29.68 -70.95
C SER A 533 25.81 29.04 -70.08
N HIS A 534 25.16 29.87 -69.24
CA HIS A 534 23.79 29.81 -68.66
C HIS A 534 23.02 28.46 -68.62
N SER A 535 22.35 28.05 -67.53
CA SER A 535 21.22 28.78 -66.91
C SER A 535 20.65 28.06 -65.66
N LEU A 536 20.29 28.86 -64.66
CA LEU A 536 19.52 28.53 -63.46
C LEU A 536 18.02 28.71 -63.72
N GLN A 537 17.17 27.81 -63.22
CA GLN A 537 15.72 28.04 -63.15
C GLN A 537 15.24 28.06 -61.69
N ARG A 538 14.65 29.20 -61.33
CA ARG A 538 14.13 29.60 -60.01
C ARG A 538 12.62 29.29 -59.95
N VAL A 539 12.18 28.60 -58.90
CA VAL A 539 10.76 28.41 -58.57
C VAL A 539 10.23 29.65 -57.85
N ARG A 540 9.06 30.16 -58.27
CA ARG A 540 8.30 31.19 -57.54
C ARG A 540 6.85 30.71 -57.38
N SER A 541 6.37 30.85 -56.15
CA SER A 541 5.01 30.57 -55.67
C SER A 541 3.97 31.51 -56.28
N HIS A 542 2.73 31.04 -56.40
CA HIS A 542 1.56 31.88 -56.54
C HIS A 542 0.42 31.35 -55.67
N VAL A 543 -0.21 32.27 -54.94
CA VAL A 543 -1.41 32.13 -54.11
C VAL A 543 -2.52 32.99 -54.74
N ASP A 544 -3.73 32.44 -54.71
CA ASP A 544 -5.11 32.97 -54.70
C ASP A 544 -5.79 33.77 -55.84
N SER A 545 -6.93 33.17 -56.24
CA SER A 545 -8.31 33.69 -56.34
C SER A 545 -8.78 34.51 -57.55
N PHE A 546 -9.75 33.94 -58.27
CA PHE A 546 -11.07 34.53 -58.52
C PHE A 546 -12.15 33.44 -58.56
#